data_AF-A0A5F1SB67-F1
#
_entry.id   AF-A0A5F1SB67-F1
#
_cell.length_a   1.000
_cell.length_b   1.000
_cell.length_c   1.000
_cell.angle_alpha   90.00
_cell.angle_beta   90.00
_cell.angle_gamma   90.00
#
_symmetry.space_group_name_H-M   'P 1'
#
loop_
_entity.id
_entity.type
_entity.pdbx_description
1 polymer ?
#
loop_
_entity_poly.entity_id
_entity_poly.type
_entity_poly.pdbx_seq_one_letter_code
_entity_poly.pdbx_strand_id
1 'polypeptide(L)'
;MPAIRMKQLPHGIAALIVPLILSACASQIMKSYIGAPINSVMLDYGPPDNVYDLGPGARAYQWRKQKTQVVSGQSSGEIRDTRRGERYEVTETPGYVEHTECFYTFYTRGSGPDWYVTSFRQPSLECE
;
A
#
# COMPACT_ATOMS: atom_id res chain seq x y z
N MET A 1 -44.46 42.19 -31.06
CA MET A 1 -43.39 41.67 -30.20
C MET A 1 -43.95 41.52 -28.78
N PRO A 2 -44.14 40.28 -28.31
CA PRO A 2 -43.67 39.93 -26.97
C PRO A 2 -42.97 38.56 -26.96
N ALA A 3 -41.92 38.45 -26.13
CA ALA A 3 -41.12 37.25 -25.93
C ALA A 3 -41.86 36.21 -25.07
N ILE A 4 -41.95 34.97 -25.56
CA ILE A 4 -42.59 33.85 -24.86
C ILE A 4 -41.54 33.07 -24.07
N ARG A 5 -41.56 33.32 -22.75
CA ARG A 5 -41.38 32.40 -21.61
C ARG A 5 -40.72 31.02 -21.91
N MET A 6 -39.48 30.86 -21.48
CA MET A 6 -38.77 29.56 -21.43
C MET A 6 -39.45 28.61 -20.42
N LYS A 7 -39.80 27.40 -20.88
CA LYS A 7 -40.31 26.29 -20.07
C LYS A 7 -39.18 25.69 -19.23
N GLN A 8 -39.44 25.44 -17.96
CA GLN A 8 -38.60 24.58 -17.13
C GLN A 8 -38.92 23.11 -17.42
N LEU A 9 -37.87 22.32 -17.62
CA LEU A 9 -37.93 20.86 -17.58
C LEU A 9 -37.14 20.36 -16.36
N PRO A 10 -37.72 19.47 -15.54
CA PRO A 10 -37.06 18.94 -14.35
C PRO A 10 -35.95 17.98 -14.77
N HIS A 11 -34.71 18.40 -14.56
CA HIS A 11 -33.53 17.60 -14.86
C HIS A 11 -33.34 16.57 -13.75
N GLY A 12 -33.56 15.31 -14.11
CA GLY A 12 -32.58 14.22 -13.97
C GLY A 12 -31.97 14.03 -12.59
N ILE A 13 -32.31 12.88 -11.99
CA ILE A 13 -31.54 12.22 -10.94
C ILE A 13 -30.05 12.23 -11.33
N ALA A 14 -29.27 13.13 -10.74
CA ALA A 14 -27.83 13.16 -10.87
C ALA A 14 -27.28 12.06 -9.96
N ALA A 15 -27.06 10.86 -10.53
CA ALA A 15 -26.33 9.79 -9.87
C ALA A 15 -24.88 10.25 -9.66
N LEU A 16 -24.57 10.64 -8.44
CA LEU A 16 -23.25 11.08 -8.02
C LEU A 16 -22.37 9.83 -7.83
N ILE A 17 -21.77 9.36 -8.92
CA ILE A 17 -20.76 8.29 -8.87
C ILE A 17 -19.52 8.87 -8.21
N VAL A 18 -19.35 8.61 -6.91
CA VAL A 18 -18.10 8.88 -6.18
C VAL A 18 -17.09 7.83 -6.62
N PRO A 19 -16.00 8.18 -7.33
CA PRO A 19 -14.92 7.22 -7.56
C PRO A 19 -14.22 6.99 -6.22
N LEU A 20 -14.46 5.82 -5.64
CA LEU A 20 -13.73 5.33 -4.47
C LEU A 20 -12.30 5.02 -4.94
N ILE A 21 -11.38 5.97 -4.78
CA ILE A 21 -9.96 5.75 -5.06
C ILE A 21 -9.46 4.80 -3.96
N LEU A 22 -9.53 3.49 -4.21
CA LEU A 22 -8.88 2.49 -3.39
C LEU A 22 -7.38 2.71 -3.53
N SER A 23 -6.73 3.23 -2.48
CA SER A 23 -5.30 3.01 -2.30
C SER A 23 -5.10 1.49 -2.34
N ALA A 24 -4.47 0.99 -3.39
CA ALA A 24 -4.25 -0.45 -3.55
C ALA A 24 -3.18 -0.85 -2.53
N CYS A 25 -3.62 -1.38 -1.39
CA CYS A 25 -2.69 -1.99 -0.44
C CYS A 25 -1.96 -3.15 -1.14
N ALA A 26 -0.72 -3.42 -0.75
CA ALA A 26 0.08 -4.47 -1.35
C ALA A 26 -0.63 -5.83 -1.31
N SER A 27 -1.37 -6.14 -0.23
CA SER A 27 -2.19 -7.36 -0.14
C SER A 27 -3.26 -7.45 -1.23
N GLN A 28 -3.86 -6.34 -1.65
CA GLN A 28 -4.86 -6.30 -2.70
C GLN A 28 -4.25 -6.63 -4.07
N ILE A 29 -3.04 -6.16 -4.33
CA ILE A 29 -2.28 -6.46 -5.54
C ILE A 29 -1.87 -7.95 -5.54
N MET A 30 -1.36 -8.46 -4.41
CA MET A 30 -1.02 -9.88 -4.30
C MET A 30 -2.24 -10.77 -4.55
N LYS A 31 -3.41 -10.36 -4.05
CA LYS A 31 -4.66 -11.09 -4.26
C LYS A 31 -5.07 -11.18 -5.73
N SER A 32 -4.77 -10.18 -6.56
CA SER A 32 -5.12 -10.23 -7.99
C SER A 32 -4.35 -11.28 -8.79
N TYR A 33 -3.22 -11.77 -8.27
CA TYR A 33 -2.46 -12.84 -8.92
C TYR A 33 -2.97 -14.24 -8.61
N ILE A 34 -3.92 -14.41 -7.68
CA ILE A 34 -4.46 -15.74 -7.37
C ILE A 34 -5.14 -16.33 -8.61
N GLY A 35 -4.72 -17.52 -9.01
CA GLY A 35 -5.16 -18.21 -10.24
C GLY A 35 -4.32 -17.88 -11.48
N ALA A 36 -3.46 -16.87 -11.44
CA ALA A 36 -2.54 -16.54 -12.51
C ALA A 36 -1.28 -17.44 -12.45
N PRO A 37 -0.60 -17.66 -13.59
CA PRO A 37 0.72 -18.30 -13.58
C PRO A 37 1.72 -17.40 -12.85
N ILE A 38 2.65 -17.98 -12.08
CA ILE A 38 3.68 -17.24 -11.35
C ILE A 38 4.54 -16.38 -12.29
N ASN A 39 4.64 -16.76 -13.55
CA ASN A 39 5.33 -16.00 -14.59
C ASN A 39 4.75 -14.58 -14.74
N SER A 40 3.45 -14.37 -14.48
CA SER A 40 2.85 -13.03 -14.47
C SER A 40 3.49 -12.13 -13.39
N VAL A 41 3.63 -12.64 -12.17
CA VAL A 41 4.32 -11.95 -11.08
C VAL A 41 5.78 -11.68 -11.43
N MET A 42 6.45 -12.66 -12.06
CA MET A 42 7.85 -12.50 -12.49
C MET A 42 8.02 -11.47 -13.62
N LEU A 43 7.04 -11.32 -14.50
CA LEU A 43 7.05 -10.29 -15.54
C LEU A 43 6.90 -8.89 -14.95
N ASP A 44 6.07 -8.74 -13.91
CA ASP A 44 5.82 -7.44 -13.29
C ASP A 44 6.93 -7.02 -12.31
N TYR A 45 7.46 -7.97 -11.54
CA TYR A 45 8.38 -7.67 -10.43
C TYR A 45 9.80 -8.19 -10.62
N GLY A 46 10.07 -8.91 -11.71
CA GLY A 46 11.34 -9.55 -11.97
C GLY A 46 11.47 -10.91 -11.25
N PRO A 47 12.67 -11.52 -11.31
CA PRO A 47 12.91 -12.82 -10.71
C PRO A 47 12.70 -12.76 -9.19
N PRO A 48 12.23 -13.86 -8.58
CA PRO A 48 12.10 -13.98 -7.13
C PRO A 48 13.48 -13.97 -6.46
N ASP A 49 13.57 -13.40 -5.26
CA ASP A 49 14.78 -13.45 -4.44
C ASP A 49 15.01 -14.86 -3.86
N ASN A 50 13.93 -15.54 -3.45
CA ASN A 50 13.99 -16.89 -2.92
C ASN A 50 12.88 -17.77 -3.49
N VAL A 51 13.19 -19.05 -3.68
CA VAL A 51 12.22 -20.09 -4.04
C VAL A 51 12.34 -21.23 -3.04
N TYR A 52 11.23 -21.55 -2.37
CA TYR A 52 11.15 -22.65 -1.40
C TYR A 52 10.29 -23.78 -1.97
N ASP A 53 10.79 -25.00 -1.86
CA ASP A 53 10.01 -26.21 -2.16
C ASP A 53 9.21 -26.58 -0.91
N LEU A 54 7.87 -26.62 -1.02
CA LEU A 54 6.95 -26.90 0.09
C LEU A 54 6.48 -28.36 0.09
N GLY A 55 6.99 -29.18 -0.81
CA GLY A 55 6.59 -30.56 -0.99
C GLY A 55 5.93 -30.82 -2.35
N PRO A 56 5.30 -31.99 -2.54
CA PRO A 56 4.90 -32.48 -3.85
C PRO A 56 3.99 -31.49 -4.61
N GLY A 57 4.54 -30.90 -5.66
CA GLY A 57 3.82 -29.97 -6.53
C GLY A 57 3.48 -28.63 -5.89
N ALA A 58 4.14 -28.22 -4.80
CA ALA A 58 3.92 -26.93 -4.14
C ALA A 58 5.23 -26.16 -3.96
N ARG A 59 5.22 -24.86 -4.31
CA ARG A 59 6.38 -23.98 -4.16
C ARG A 59 5.98 -22.62 -3.63
N ALA A 60 6.87 -22.00 -2.86
CA ALA A 60 6.75 -20.60 -2.48
C ALA A 60 7.80 -19.76 -3.20
N TYR A 61 7.38 -18.62 -3.72
CA TYR A 61 8.23 -17.64 -4.37
C TYR A 61 8.20 -16.36 -3.53
N GLN A 62 9.37 -15.83 -3.19
CA GLN A 62 9.48 -14.67 -2.31
C GLN A 62 10.27 -13.54 -2.99
N TRP A 63 9.74 -12.33 -2.85
CA TRP A 63 10.39 -11.08 -3.22
C TRP A 63 10.68 -10.27 -1.96
N ARG A 64 11.89 -9.71 -1.87
CA ARG A 64 12.32 -8.77 -0.83
C ARG A 64 12.29 -7.36 -1.42
N LYS A 65 11.58 -6.45 -0.76
CA LYS A 65 11.60 -5.01 -1.08
C LYS A 65 12.08 -4.22 0.12
N GLN A 66 13.01 -3.30 -0.08
CA GLN A 66 13.46 -2.39 0.96
C GLN A 66 12.68 -1.09 0.84
N LYS A 67 11.92 -0.74 1.88
CA LYS A 67 11.24 0.53 2.01
C LYS A 67 12.11 1.44 2.87
N THR A 68 12.52 2.58 2.33
CA THR A 68 13.26 3.61 3.08
C THR A 68 12.30 4.76 3.36
N GLN A 69 12.09 5.08 4.63
CA GLN A 69 11.26 6.21 5.06
C GLN A 69 12.12 7.22 5.81
N VAL A 70 11.93 8.50 5.51
CA VAL A 70 12.57 9.59 6.24
C VAL A 70 11.57 10.11 7.27
N VAL A 71 11.89 9.97 8.54
CA VAL A 71 11.10 10.51 9.65
C VAL A 71 11.65 11.89 9.98
N SER A 72 10.83 12.92 9.79
CA SER A 72 11.21 14.30 10.08
C SER A 72 11.32 14.54 11.59
N GLY A 73 12.37 15.24 12.00
CA GLY A 73 12.50 15.70 13.38
C GLY A 73 11.39 16.70 13.75
N GLN A 74 11.07 16.79 15.03
CA GLN A 74 10.05 17.70 15.57
C GLN A 74 10.65 18.54 16.70
N SER A 75 10.37 19.84 16.70
CA SER A 75 10.70 20.74 17.82
C SER A 75 9.41 21.14 18.54
N SER A 76 9.31 20.87 19.83
CA SER A 76 8.22 21.34 20.69
C SER A 76 8.75 22.36 21.68
N GLY A 77 8.07 23.49 21.84
CA GLY A 77 8.41 24.52 22.82
C GLY A 77 7.34 24.63 23.89
N GLU A 78 7.74 24.64 25.16
CA GLU A 78 6.84 24.86 26.30
C GLU A 78 7.29 26.09 27.11
N ILE A 79 6.35 26.97 27.44
CA ILE A 79 6.60 28.10 28.33
C ILE A 79 6.42 27.61 29.77
N ARG A 80 7.52 27.59 30.54
CA ARG A 80 7.48 27.27 31.98
C ARG A 80 7.58 28.54 32.80
N ASP A 81 6.56 28.77 33.60
CA ASP A 81 6.52 29.86 34.55
C ASP A 81 7.40 29.54 35.75
N THR A 82 8.41 30.38 36.00
CA THR A 82 9.36 30.19 37.11
C THR A 82 9.19 31.32 38.13
N ARG A 83 9.70 31.14 39.36
CA ARG A 83 9.71 32.21 40.39
C ARG A 83 10.39 33.53 39.94
N ARG A 84 11.09 33.55 38.79
CA ARG A 84 11.74 34.73 38.20
C ARG A 84 11.14 35.17 36.86
N GLY A 85 9.96 34.68 36.48
CA GLY A 85 9.26 34.98 35.22
C GLY A 85 9.13 33.76 34.29
N GLU A 86 8.56 33.98 33.10
CA GLU A 86 8.38 32.94 32.09
C GLU A 86 9.70 32.56 31.39
N ARG A 87 9.94 31.27 31.20
CA ARG A 87 11.06 30.73 30.41
C ARG A 87 10.53 29.82 29.31
N TYR A 88 10.95 30.07 28.08
CA TYR A 88 10.70 29.20 26.94
C TYR A 88 11.71 28.04 26.91
N GLU A 89 11.23 26.80 26.96
CA GLU A 89 12.03 25.57 26.89
C GLU A 89 11.69 24.84 25.59
N VAL A 90 12.70 24.59 24.74
CA VAL A 90 12.52 23.89 23.45
C VAL A 90 13.11 22.49 23.56
N THR A 91 12.30 21.49 23.24
CA THR A 91 12.71 20.10 23.08
C THR A 91 12.74 19.77 21.58
N GLU A 92 13.93 19.51 21.06
CA GLU A 92 14.15 19.10 19.67
C GLU A 92 14.37 17.59 19.58
N THR A 93 13.55 16.91 18.78
CA THR A 93 13.73 15.50 18.41
C THR A 93 14.29 15.47 16.99
N PRO A 94 15.53 14.99 16.77
CA PRO A 94 16.11 14.93 15.44
C PRO A 94 15.39 13.91 14.55
N GLY A 95 15.40 14.14 13.24
CA GLY A 95 14.88 13.19 12.27
C GLY A 95 15.81 11.99 12.09
N TYR A 96 15.26 10.87 11.65
CA TYR A 96 16.02 9.65 11.36
C TYR A 96 15.53 8.98 10.07
N VAL A 97 16.34 8.08 9.52
CA VAL A 97 15.98 7.27 8.35
C VAL A 97 15.68 5.86 8.82
N GLU A 98 14.51 5.35 8.44
CA GLU A 98 14.05 4.01 8.76
C GLU A 98 14.13 3.12 7.52
N HIS A 99 14.71 1.93 7.69
CA HIS A 99 14.78 0.90 6.66
C HIS A 99 13.92 -0.29 7.07
N THR A 100 12.84 -0.53 6.34
CA THR A 100 11.93 -1.67 6.57
C THR A 100 12.06 -2.67 5.42
N GLU A 101 12.31 -3.94 5.76
CA GLU A 101 12.32 -5.03 4.78
C GLU A 101 10.93 -5.65 4.65
N CYS A 102 10.34 -5.56 3.46
CA CYS A 102 9.06 -6.15 3.12
C CYS A 102 9.29 -7.46 2.35
N PHE A 103 8.67 -8.54 2.82
CA PHE A 103 8.73 -9.85 2.17
C PHE A 103 7.36 -10.20 1.58
N TYR A 104 7.29 -10.27 0.26
CA TYR A 104 6.10 -10.65 -0.48
C TYR A 104 6.25 -12.08 -0.94
N THR A 105 5.45 -12.99 -0.38
CA THR A 105 5.53 -14.42 -0.67
C THR A 105 4.25 -14.91 -1.33
N PHE A 106 4.40 -15.52 -2.51
CA PHE A 106 3.34 -16.23 -3.21
C PHE A 106 3.51 -17.74 -3.05
N TYR A 107 2.41 -18.41 -2.74
CA TYR A 107 2.32 -19.87 -2.76
C TYR A 107 1.74 -20.32 -4.08
N THR A 108 2.32 -21.37 -4.64
CA THR A 108 1.96 -21.87 -5.96
C THR A 108 1.78 -23.38 -5.93
N ARG A 109 0.99 -23.87 -6.87
CA ARG A 109 0.83 -25.29 -7.16
C ARG A 109 1.16 -25.56 -8.62
N GLY A 110 1.94 -26.61 -8.85
CA GLY A 110 2.32 -27.04 -10.20
C GLY A 110 1.16 -27.71 -10.92
N SER A 111 0.97 -27.37 -12.19
CA SER A 111 0.02 -28.01 -13.10
C SER A 111 0.68 -28.10 -14.48
N GLY A 112 1.22 -29.27 -14.81
CA GLY A 112 2.01 -29.46 -16.03
C GLY A 112 3.35 -28.69 -15.97
N PRO A 113 3.70 -27.89 -17.00
CA PRO A 113 4.93 -27.11 -17.01
C PRO A 113 4.83 -25.81 -16.18
N ASP A 114 3.62 -25.40 -15.82
CA ASP A 114 3.33 -24.10 -15.22
C ASP A 114 3.08 -24.20 -13.71
N TRP A 115 3.39 -23.11 -13.01
CA TRP A 115 3.11 -22.94 -11.59
C TRP A 115 2.05 -21.85 -11.44
N TYR A 116 0.94 -22.17 -10.79
CA TYR A 116 -0.17 -21.24 -10.59
C TYR A 116 -0.21 -20.77 -9.15
N VAL A 117 -0.42 -19.47 -8.96
CA VAL A 117 -0.55 -18.86 -7.63
C VAL A 117 -1.85 -19.34 -7.00
N THR A 118 -1.76 -19.97 -5.83
CA THR A 118 -2.92 -20.45 -5.06
C THR A 118 -3.27 -19.51 -3.91
N SER A 119 -2.25 -18.92 -3.29
CA SER A 119 -2.41 -18.02 -2.16
C SER A 119 -1.15 -17.19 -1.97
N PHE A 120 -1.16 -16.28 -1.00
CA PHE A 120 -0.01 -15.46 -0.63
C PHE A 120 0.09 -15.33 0.89
N ARG A 121 1.26 -14.97 1.37
CA ARG A 121 1.47 -14.61 2.78
C ARG A 121 1.11 -13.15 2.96
N GLN A 122 0.21 -12.84 3.90
CA GLN A 122 -0.16 -11.46 4.23
C GLN A 122 1.10 -10.65 4.56
N PRO A 123 1.32 -9.49 3.90
CA PRO A 123 2.38 -8.56 4.26
C PRO A 123 2.22 -8.04 5.70
N SER A 124 3.30 -7.53 6.28
CA SER A 124 3.19 -6.73 7.50
C SER A 124 2.46 -5.42 7.21
N LEU A 125 1.85 -4.81 8.25
CA LEU A 125 1.08 -3.57 8.11
C LEU A 125 1.89 -2.40 7.53
N GLU A 126 3.20 -2.37 7.79
CA GLU A 126 4.13 -1.35 7.26
C GLU A 126 4.40 -1.51 5.76
N CYS A 127 4.05 -2.68 5.21
CA CYS A 127 4.26 -3.13 3.84
C CYS A 127 2.93 -3.33 3.08
N GLU A 128 1.82 -2.82 3.64
CA GLU A 128 0.58 -2.61 2.89
C GLU A 128 0.68 -1.36 2.01
#